data_AF-A0A0K1P705-F1
#
_entry.id   AF-A0A0K1P705-F1
#
_cell.length_a   1.000
_cell.length_b   1.000
_cell.length_c   1.000
_cell.angle_alpha   90.00
_cell.angle_beta   90.00
_cell.angle_gamma   90.00
#
_symmetry.space_group_name_H-M   'P 1'
#
loop_
_entity.id
_entity.type
_entity.pdbx_description
1 polymer ?
#
loop_
_entity_poly.entity_id
_entity_poly.type
_entity_poly.pdbx_seq_one_letter_code
_entity_poly.pdbx_strand_id
1 'polypeptide(L)'
;MLSIDQLTIKLSKIFNELLPKDLKYVFKFQYEDDNSINFLIVTYDNFATLFKNKDKRGIINYLVPILNSSISLLNKKIQIDIEVCENYGK
;
A
#
# COMPACT_ATOMS: atom_id res chain seq x y z
N MET A 1 -19.41 4.24 -9.34
CA MET A 1 -18.57 4.55 -8.16
C MET A 1 -17.83 3.27 -7.81
N LEU A 2 -16.49 3.28 -7.74
CA LEU A 2 -15.73 2.09 -7.35
C LEU A 2 -15.90 1.89 -5.84
N SER A 3 -16.31 0.71 -5.37
CA SER A 3 -16.40 0.47 -3.92
C SER A 3 -15.00 0.31 -3.31
N ILE A 4 -14.88 0.54 -2.00
CA ILE A 4 -13.63 0.30 -1.25
C ILE A 4 -13.15 -1.14 -1.44
N ASP A 5 -14.07 -2.11 -1.46
CA ASP A 5 -13.74 -3.51 -1.70
C ASP A 5 -13.13 -3.74 -3.09
N GLN A 6 -13.72 -3.13 -4.11
CA GLN A 6 -13.19 -3.21 -5.47
C GLN A 6 -11.82 -2.55 -5.58
N LEU A 7 -11.62 -1.43 -4.89
CA LEU A 7 -10.33 -0.74 -4.85
C LEU A 7 -9.27 -1.61 -4.15
N THR A 8 -9.62 -2.18 -3.00
CA THR A 8 -8.76 -3.08 -2.24
C THR A 8 -8.34 -4.28 -3.09
N ILE A 9 -9.29 -4.95 -3.76
CA ILE A 9 -8.99 -6.09 -4.64
C ILE A 9 -8.07 -5.70 -5.79
N LYS A 10 -8.30 -4.54 -6.43
CA LYS A 10 -7.45 -4.07 -7.52
C LYS A 10 -6.03 -3.78 -7.04
N LEU A 11 -5.89 -3.08 -5.92
CA LEU A 11 -4.58 -2.77 -5.35
C LEU A 11 -3.84 -4.05 -4.93
N SER A 12 -4.52 -5.00 -4.29
CA SER A 12 -3.93 -6.31 -3.96
C SER A 12 -3.42 -7.05 -5.19
N LYS A 13 -4.14 -7.00 -6.32
CA LYS A 13 -3.68 -7.60 -7.57
C LYS A 13 -2.42 -6.92 -8.10
N ILE A 14 -2.39 -5.59 -8.11
CA ILE A 14 -1.21 -4.83 -8.54
C ILE A 14 0.01 -5.17 -7.69
N PHE A 15 -0.15 -5.22 -6.37
CA PHE A 15 0.95 -5.63 -5.48
C PHE A 15 1.40 -7.07 -5.75
N ASN A 16 0.49 -8.01 -5.96
CA ASN A 16 0.82 -9.40 -6.30
C ASN A 16 1.53 -9.56 -7.66
N GLU A 17 1.32 -8.65 -8.60
CA GLU A 17 2.00 -8.67 -9.91
C GLU A 17 3.39 -8.04 -9.86
N LEU A 18 3.58 -7.01 -9.05
CA LEU A 18 4.83 -6.25 -8.99
C LEU A 18 5.82 -6.76 -7.94
N LEU A 19 5.33 -7.45 -6.91
CA LEU A 19 6.16 -7.90 -5.79
C LEU A 19 6.65 -9.34 -5.97
N PRO A 20 7.84 -9.68 -5.47
CA PRO A 20 8.32 -11.05 -5.41
C PRO A 20 7.34 -11.97 -4.68
N LYS A 21 7.15 -13.21 -5.17
CA LYS A 21 6.15 -14.15 -4.60
C LYS A 21 6.53 -14.68 -3.21
N ASP A 22 7.81 -14.64 -2.88
CA ASP A 22 8.38 -15.03 -1.59
C ASP A 22 8.26 -13.92 -0.53
N LEU A 23 7.86 -12.71 -0.94
CA LEU A 23 7.65 -11.59 -0.04
C LEU A 23 6.46 -11.83 0.88
N LYS A 24 6.71 -11.84 2.19
CA LYS A 24 5.66 -11.93 3.21
C LYS A 24 5.14 -10.53 3.54
N TYR A 25 3.90 -10.25 3.14
CA TYR A 25 3.21 -9.02 3.49
C TYR A 25 1.70 -9.25 3.59
N VAL A 26 1.02 -8.34 4.29
CA VAL A 26 -0.44 -8.23 4.31
C VAL A 26 -0.81 -6.83 3.87
N PHE A 27 -1.64 -6.72 2.83
CA PHE A 27 -2.24 -5.46 2.41
C PHE A 27 -3.71 -5.44 2.80
N LYS A 28 -4.15 -4.40 3.52
CA LYS A 28 -5.55 -4.27 3.95
C LYS A 28 -6.01 -2.82 3.96
N PHE A 29 -7.32 -2.64 3.76
CA PHE A 29 -7.98 -1.38 4.10
C PHE A 29 -7.94 -1.15 5.61
N GLN A 30 -7.73 0.10 6.02
CA GLN A 30 -7.71 0.48 7.43
C GLN A 30 -8.94 1.30 7.80
N TYR A 31 -9.13 2.44 7.14
CA TYR A 31 -10.28 3.33 7.31
C TYR A 31 -10.37 4.33 6.15
N GLU A 32 -11.50 5.00 6.05
CA GLU A 32 -11.73 6.13 5.14
C GLU A 32 -12.15 7.34 5.99
N ASP A 33 -11.57 8.50 5.70
CA ASP A 33 -12.00 9.78 6.22
C ASP A 33 -12.47 10.71 5.08
N ASP A 34 -12.78 11.96 5.42
CA ASP A 34 -13.31 12.93 4.47
C ASP A 34 -12.35 13.24 3.32
N ASN A 35 -11.05 13.09 3.55
CA ASN A 35 -10.01 13.49 2.60
C ASN A 35 -9.23 12.31 2.03
N SER A 36 -9.30 11.13 2.65
CA SER A 36 -8.39 10.04 2.35
C SER A 36 -8.96 8.64 2.54
N ILE A 37 -8.45 7.72 1.73
CA ILE A 37 -8.67 6.28 1.85
C ILE A 37 -7.34 5.67 2.30
N ASN A 38 -7.32 5.14 3.52
CA ASN A 38 -6.10 4.68 4.17
C ASN A 38 -5.99 3.16 4.09
N PHE A 39 -4.85 2.70 3.60
CA PHE A 39 -4.47 1.30 3.54
C PHE A 39 -3.21 1.05 4.37
N LEU A 40 -3.06 -0.18 4.82
CA LEU A 40 -1.92 -0.63 5.60
C LEU A 40 -1.24 -1.81 4.92
N ILE A 41 0.09 -1.71 4.80
CA ILE A 41 0.97 -2.84 4.48
C ILE A 41 1.67 -3.26 5.75
N VAL A 42 1.45 -4.50 6.18
CA VAL A 42 2.21 -5.11 7.27
C VAL A 42 3.25 -6.05 6.66
N THR A 43 4.52 -5.87 7.00
CA THR A 43 5.62 -6.70 6.49
C THR A 43 6.73 -6.87 7.53
N TYR A 44 7.76 -7.66 7.22
CA TYR A 44 8.94 -7.82 8.07
C TYR A 44 10.02 -6.77 7.72
N ASP A 45 10.88 -6.47 8.68
CA ASP A 45 11.89 -5.40 8.57
C ASP A 45 12.81 -5.54 7.34
N ASN A 46 13.26 -6.77 7.06
CA ASN A 46 14.10 -7.07 5.90
C ASN A 46 13.44 -6.76 4.54
N PHE A 47 12.13 -6.55 4.52
CA PHE A 47 11.36 -6.26 3.31
C PHE A 47 10.75 -4.86 3.27
N ALA A 48 10.75 -4.11 4.39
CA ALA A 48 10.16 -2.78 4.47
C ALA A 48 10.73 -1.80 3.43
N THR A 49 12.02 -1.93 3.13
CA THR A 49 12.73 -1.08 2.15
C THR A 49 12.26 -1.26 0.71
N LEU A 50 11.64 -2.40 0.37
CA LEU A 50 11.01 -2.63 -0.93
C LEU A 50 9.75 -1.77 -1.10
N PHE A 51 9.04 -1.54 0.00
CA PHE A 51 7.81 -0.76 0.00
C PHE A 51 8.07 0.74 0.06
N LYS A 52 8.92 1.17 0.99
CA LYS A 52 9.30 2.58 1.16
C LYS A 52 10.74 2.68 1.64
N ASN A 53 11.54 3.46 0.93
CA ASN A 53 12.91 3.77 1.31
C ASN A 53 13.18 5.28 1.21
N LYS A 54 14.25 5.73 1.86
CA LYS A 54 14.66 7.15 1.91
C LYS A 54 14.98 7.72 0.53
N ASP A 55 15.44 6.87 -0.38
CA ASP A 55 15.76 7.24 -1.76
C ASP A 55 14.52 7.35 -2.67
N LYS A 56 13.31 7.19 -2.11
CA LYS A 56 12.03 7.22 -2.84
C LYS A 56 11.89 6.17 -3.95
N ARG A 57 12.73 5.13 -3.94
CA ARG A 57 12.69 4.00 -4.87
C ARG A 57 11.75 2.87 -4.44
N GLY A 58 11.24 2.94 -3.21
CA GLY A 58 10.26 1.97 -2.71
C GLY A 58 8.97 2.02 -3.54
N ILE A 59 8.35 0.86 -3.74
CA ILE A 59 7.22 0.69 -4.68
C ILE A 59 6.06 1.66 -4.40
N ILE A 60 5.77 1.94 -3.12
CA ILE A 60 4.67 2.83 -2.71
C ILE A 60 4.91 4.25 -3.20
N ASN A 61 6.18 4.71 -3.20
CA ASN A 61 6.54 6.05 -3.63
C ASN A 61 6.23 6.29 -5.12
N TYR A 62 6.23 5.22 -5.94
CA TYR A 62 5.84 5.28 -7.35
C TYR A 62 4.34 5.05 -7.53
N LEU A 63 3.78 4.08 -6.82
CA LEU A 63 2.40 3.63 -7.00
C LEU A 63 1.37 4.66 -6.52
N VAL A 64 1.57 5.23 -5.33
CA VAL A 64 0.60 6.16 -4.73
C VAL A 64 0.35 7.39 -5.58
N PRO A 65 1.36 8.07 -6.16
CA PRO A 65 1.13 9.17 -7.09
C PRO A 65 0.32 8.77 -8.33
N ILE A 66 0.61 7.62 -8.93
CA ILE A 66 -0.12 7.12 -10.11
C ILE A 66 -1.58 6.85 -9.76
N LEU A 67 -1.83 6.21 -8.61
CA LEU A 67 -3.18 5.95 -8.11
C LEU A 67 -3.92 7.25 -7.86
N ASN A 68 -3.31 8.21 -7.15
CA ASN A 68 -3.93 9.50 -6.86
C ASN A 68 -4.20 10.33 -8.13
N SER A 69 -3.34 10.24 -9.14
CA SER A 69 -3.62 10.85 -10.45
C SER A 69 -4.82 10.19 -11.14
N SER A 70 -5.03 8.89 -10.96
CA SER A 70 -6.12 8.14 -11.57
C SER A 70 -7.45 8.29 -10.83
N ILE A 71 -7.38 8.66 -9.54
CA ILE A 71 -8.49 8.69 -8.60
C ILE A 71 -8.90 10.13 -8.27
N SER A 72 -8.34 11.13 -8.96
CA SER A 72 -8.66 12.56 -8.77
C SER A 72 -10.17 12.87 -8.82
N LEU A 73 -10.97 12.01 -9.46
CA LEU A 73 -12.43 12.06 -9.50
C LEU A 73 -13.13 11.77 -8.15
N LEU A 74 -12.45 11.17 -7.17
CA LEU A 74 -13.03 10.79 -5.87
C LEU A 74 -12.89 11.89 -4.79
N ASN A 75 -12.30 13.06 -5.10
CA ASN A 75 -11.99 14.13 -4.12
C ASN A 75 -11.24 13.65 -2.86
N LYS A 76 -10.68 12.43 -2.90
CA LYS A 76 -9.96 11.80 -1.81
C LYS A 76 -8.62 11.29 -2.33
N LYS A 77 -7.61 11.28 -1.45
CA LYS A 77 -6.29 10.71 -1.72
C LYS A 77 -6.17 9.31 -1.15
N ILE A 78 -5.56 8.40 -1.89
CA ILE A 78 -5.03 7.14 -1.34
C ILE A 78 -3.78 7.45 -0.52
N GLN A 79 -3.75 6.91 0.69
CA GLN A 79 -2.56 6.82 1.52
C GLN A 79 -2.31 5.35 1.85
N ILE A 80 -1.03 4.96 1.85
CA ILE A 80 -0.61 3.60 2.20
C ILE A 80 0.49 3.73 3.23
N ASP A 81 0.19 3.29 4.44
CA ASP A 81 1.15 3.21 5.54
C ASP A 81 1.81 1.83 5.56
N ILE A 82 2.99 1.77 6.14
CA ILE A 82 3.73 0.52 6.33
C ILE A 82 3.95 0.33 7.82
N GLU A 83 3.49 -0.81 8.32
CA GLU A 83 3.83 -1.31 9.64
C GLU A 83 4.84 -2.44 9.49
N VAL A 84 5.93 -2.32 10.24
CA VAL A 84 7.02 -3.29 10.23
C VAL A 84 6.87 -4.14 11.49
N CYS A 85 6.60 -5.42 11.29
CA CYS A 85 6.68 -6.40 12.36
C CYS A 85 8.16 -6.62 12.68
N GLU A 86 8.63 -5.98 13.73
CA GLU A 86 9.90 -6.30 14.34
C GLU A 86 9.78 -7.71 14.94
N ASN A 87 10.59 -8.62 14.41
CA ASN A 87 10.65 -9.97 14.96
C ASN A 87 11.44 -9.88 16.28
N TYR A 88 10.77 -9.48 17.37
CA TYR A 88 11.31 -9.49 18.72
C TYR A 88 11.48 -10.95 19.19
N GLY A 89 12.48 -11.62 18.63
CA GLY A 89 12.99 -12.91 19.09
C GLY A 89 12.12 -14.14 18.77
N LYS A 90 12.44 -14.82 17.67
CA LYS A 90 12.77 -16.26 17.60
C LYS A 90 13.13 -16.68 16.18
#